data_AF-A0A4V1MJK1-F1
#
_entry.id   AF-A0A4V1MJK1-F1
#
_cell.length_a   1.000
_cell.length_b   1.000
_cell.length_c   1.000
_cell.angle_alpha   90.00
_cell.angle_beta   90.00
_cell.angle_gamma   90.00
#
_symmetry.space_group_name_H-M   'P 1'
#
loop_
_entity.id
_entity.type
_entity.pdbx_description
1 polymer ?
#
loop_
_entity_poly.entity_id
_entity_poly.type
_entity_poly.pdbx_seq_one_letter_code
_entity_poly.pdbx_strand_id
1 'polypeptide(L)'
;MKKNLLLATLVAQSISAQIISYDNSFSSNGKYTITEASNSYYTNTVQHSDGSLYENATTEVILSKLNTNEAVDTTFGINGEVKTSDWNLYHKG
;
A
#
# COMPACT_ATOMS: atom_id res chain seq x y z
N MET A 1 19.21 -37.76 10.76
CA MET A 1 19.88 -36.59 10.13
C MET A 1 18.89 -35.66 9.42
N LYS A 2 18.02 -36.15 8.53
CA LYS A 2 17.06 -35.30 7.78
C LYS A 2 16.08 -34.49 8.65
N LYS A 3 15.58 -35.06 9.76
CA LYS A 3 14.67 -34.38 10.71
C LYS A 3 15.34 -33.19 11.44
N ASN A 4 16.60 -33.36 11.86
CA ASN A 4 17.33 -32.30 12.56
C ASN A 4 17.71 -31.16 11.61
N LEU A 5 17.98 -31.49 10.34
CA LEU A 5 18.22 -30.49 9.31
C LEU A 5 16.97 -29.66 9.01
N LEU A 6 15.79 -30.29 8.97
CA LEU A 6 14.49 -29.60 8.78
C LEU A 6 14.16 -28.66 9.95
N LEU A 7 14.44 -29.08 11.19
CA LEU A 7 14.26 -28.21 12.35
C LEU A 7 15.21 -27.01 12.32
N ALA A 8 16.47 -27.23 11.95
CA ALA A 8 17.47 -26.17 11.86
C ALA A 8 17.10 -25.10 10.80
N THR A 9 16.57 -25.50 9.64
CA THR A 9 16.08 -24.56 8.63
C THR A 9 14.80 -23.84 9.05
N LEU A 10 13.93 -24.43 9.86
CA LEU A 10 12.76 -23.73 10.40
C LEU A 10 13.16 -22.61 11.38
N VAL A 11 14.13 -22.89 12.25
CA VAL A 11 14.63 -21.90 13.23
C VAL A 11 15.46 -20.80 12.56
N ALA A 12 16.19 -21.11 11.47
CA ALA A 12 16.94 -20.12 10.70
C ALA A 12 16.05 -19.07 10.00
N GLN A 13 14.80 -19.42 9.69
CA GLN A 13 13.83 -18.49 9.10
C GLN A 13 13.33 -17.46 10.13
N SER A 14 13.25 -17.83 11.42
CA SER A 14 12.81 -16.92 12.48
C SER A 14 13.87 -15.93 12.98
N ILE A 15 15.13 -16.11 12.62
CA ILE A 15 16.25 -15.23 13.01
C ILE A 15 16.62 -14.20 11.93
N SER A 16 15.98 -14.26 10.76
CA SER A 16 16.16 -13.30 9.68
C SER A 16 14.99 -12.32 9.71
N ALA A 17 15.24 -11.01 9.68
CA ALA A 17 14.22 -9.98 9.56
C ALA A 17 13.60 -9.93 8.15
N GLN A 18 13.27 -11.08 7.56
CA GLN A 18 12.65 -11.17 6.26
C GLN A 18 11.14 -11.09 6.42
N ILE A 19 10.52 -10.09 5.80
CA ILE A 19 9.07 -10.04 5.62
C ILE A 19 8.70 -11.17 4.65
N ILE A 20 8.14 -12.25 5.19
CA ILE A 20 7.70 -13.43 4.42
C ILE A 20 6.18 -13.47 4.22
N SER A 21 5.46 -12.47 4.75
CA SER A 21 4.01 -12.35 4.66
C SER A 21 3.62 -10.88 4.54
N TYR A 22 2.42 -10.62 3.99
CA TYR A 22 1.83 -9.29 4.08
C TYR A 22 1.56 -8.90 5.54
N ASP A 23 1.61 -7.60 5.81
CA ASP A 23 1.05 -7.04 7.03
C ASP A 23 -0.48 -7.07 6.91
N ASN A 24 -1.11 -8.08 7.50
CA ASN A 24 -2.57 -8.23 7.41
C ASN A 24 -3.35 -7.15 8.20
N SER A 25 -2.68 -6.32 8.99
CA SER A 25 -3.32 -5.16 9.65
C SER A 25 -3.48 -3.97 8.71
N PHE A 26 -2.70 -3.93 7.62
CA PHE A 26 -2.80 -2.90 6.60
C PHE A 26 -4.02 -3.13 5.69
N SER A 27 -4.94 -2.17 5.68
CA SER A 27 -6.12 -2.15 4.80
C SER A 27 -6.86 -3.51 4.77
N SER A 28 -7.13 -4.07 3.59
CA SER A 28 -7.80 -5.37 3.42
C SER A 28 -6.79 -6.49 3.14
N ASN A 29 -6.43 -7.25 4.17
CA ASN A 29 -5.47 -8.36 4.08
C ASN A 29 -4.08 -7.93 3.54
N GLY A 30 -3.60 -6.77 4.00
CA GLY A 30 -2.30 -6.23 3.62
C GLY A 30 -2.24 -5.62 2.24
N LYS A 31 -3.40 -5.31 1.65
CA LYS A 31 -3.52 -4.75 0.32
C LYS A 31 -4.62 -3.69 0.28
N TYR A 32 -4.35 -2.66 -0.50
CA TYR A 32 -5.35 -1.72 -0.96
C TYR A 32 -5.40 -1.79 -2.48
N THR A 33 -6.62 -1.76 -3.03
CA THR A 33 -6.86 -1.76 -4.47
C THR A 33 -7.44 -0.42 -4.84
N ILE A 34 -6.76 0.30 -5.74
CA ILE A 34 -7.29 1.51 -6.36
C ILE A 34 -8.40 1.07 -7.32
N THR A 35 -9.65 1.41 -7.02
CA THR A 35 -10.82 0.88 -7.74
C THR A 35 -11.20 1.68 -8.98
N GLU A 36 -10.88 2.98 -9.01
CA GLU A 36 -11.27 3.87 -10.12
C GLU A 36 -10.28 3.82 -11.30
N ALA A 37 -9.22 3.02 -11.18
CA ALA A 37 -8.17 2.87 -12.18
C ALA A 37 -8.54 1.81 -13.22
N SER A 38 -8.60 2.21 -14.48
CA SER A 38 -8.83 1.31 -15.61
C SER A 38 -7.63 0.39 -15.90
N ASN A 39 -6.40 0.84 -15.60
CA ASN A 39 -5.18 0.03 -15.73
C ASN A 39 -3.98 0.62 -14.97
N SER A 40 -3.65 0.14 -13.78
CA SER A 40 -2.50 0.63 -12.99
C SER A 40 -1.24 -0.22 -13.19
N TYR A 41 -0.17 0.37 -13.72
CA TYR A 41 1.12 -0.31 -13.88
C TYR A 41 2.17 0.11 -12.84
N TYR A 42 2.02 1.30 -12.28
CA TYR A 42 2.94 1.88 -11.31
C TYR A 42 2.14 2.62 -10.27
N THR A 43 2.43 2.34 -9.00
CA THR A 43 1.92 3.10 -7.87
C THR A 43 3.06 3.84 -7.18
N ASN A 44 2.88 5.15 -6.99
CA ASN A 44 3.73 5.93 -6.10
C ASN A 44 2.97 6.15 -4.80
N THR A 45 3.64 5.96 -3.67
CA THR A 45 3.07 6.21 -2.33
C THR A 45 3.87 7.29 -1.63
N VAL A 46 3.18 8.30 -1.09
CA VAL A 46 3.77 9.35 -0.26
C VAL A 46 3.06 9.37 1.08
N GLN A 47 3.82 9.46 2.18
CA GLN A 47 3.26 9.67 3.51
C GLN A 47 3.26 11.16 3.85
N HIS A 48 2.10 11.66 4.27
CA HIS A 48 1.98 13.02 4.78
C HIS A 48 2.41 13.11 6.25
N SER A 49 2.69 14.32 6.72
CA SER A 49 3.18 14.57 8.09
C SER A 49 2.22 14.12 9.19
N ASP A 50 0.92 14.03 8.89
CA ASP A 50 -0.10 13.50 9.81
C ASP A 50 -0.13 11.97 9.85
N GLY A 51 0.67 11.29 9.01
CA GLY A 51 0.76 9.84 8.89
C GLY A 51 -0.16 9.24 7.82
N SER A 52 -1.02 10.03 7.17
CA SER A 52 -1.85 9.57 6.06
C SER A 52 -1.01 9.20 4.83
N LEU A 53 -1.50 8.24 4.05
CA LEU A 53 -0.84 7.77 2.82
C LEU A 53 -1.60 8.24 1.59
N TYR A 54 -0.87 8.69 0.59
CA TYR A 54 -1.37 9.12 -0.71
C TYR A 54 -0.79 8.21 -1.78
N GLU A 55 -1.67 7.50 -2.50
CA GLU A 55 -1.27 6.59 -3.57
C GLU A 55 -1.71 7.09 -4.94
N ASN A 56 -0.86 6.93 -5.96
CA ASN A 56 -1.15 7.36 -7.32
C ASN A 56 -0.95 6.28 -8.38
N ALA A 57 -1.88 6.17 -9.34
CA ALA A 57 -1.74 5.39 -10.57
C ALA A 57 -1.22 6.24 -11.76
N THR A 58 -0.37 5.68 -12.64
CA THR A 58 0.35 6.48 -13.67
C THR A 58 -0.35 6.66 -15.01
N THR A 59 -1.33 5.83 -15.35
CA THR A 59 -2.09 5.94 -16.62
C THR A 59 -3.28 6.90 -16.47
N GLU A 60 -3.82 6.99 -15.25
CA GLU A 60 -4.89 7.88 -14.84
C GLU A 60 -4.49 8.46 -13.49
N VAL A 61 -4.47 9.79 -13.34
CA VAL A 61 -4.11 10.41 -12.06
C VAL A 61 -5.24 10.18 -11.08
N ILE A 62 -5.17 9.06 -10.38
CA ILE A 62 -6.05 8.74 -9.27
C ILE A 62 -5.24 8.93 -8.02
N LEU A 63 -5.82 9.63 -7.05
CA LEU A 63 -5.24 9.84 -5.74
C LEU A 63 -6.13 9.16 -4.71
N SER A 64 -5.58 8.18 -3.99
CA SER A 64 -6.26 7.50 -2.90
C SER A 64 -5.68 7.96 -1.56
N LYS A 65 -6.55 8.15 -0.56
CA LYS A 65 -6.13 8.54 0.79
C LYS A 65 -6.41 7.42 1.80
N LEU A 66 -5.38 7.02 2.53
CA LEU A 66 -5.51 6.17 3.71
C LEU A 66 -5.26 6.98 4.97
N ASN A 67 -6.05 6.73 6.01
CA ASN A 67 -5.87 7.29 7.34
C ASN A 67 -4.64 6.70 8.03
N THR A 68 -4.24 7.30 9.15
CA THR A 68 -3.13 6.82 10.00
C THR A 68 -3.35 5.42 10.57
N ASN A 69 -4.61 4.98 10.65
CA ASN A 69 -4.99 3.64 11.05
C ASN A 69 -5.07 2.67 9.86
N GLU A 70 -4.49 3.04 8.72
CA GLU A 70 -4.35 2.21 7.52
C GLU A 70 -5.68 1.85 6.84
N ALA A 71 -6.79 2.44 7.28
CA ALA A 71 -8.10 2.33 6.66
C ALA A 71 -8.31 3.45 5.62
N VAL A 72 -9.03 3.11 4.55
CA VAL A 72 -9.40 4.08 3.49
C VAL A 72 -10.22 5.23 4.08
N ASP A 73 -9.84 6.47 3.75
CA ASP A 73 -10.60 7.65 4.13
C ASP A 73 -11.75 7.86 3.15
N THR A 74 -12.91 7.23 3.41
CA THR A 74 -14.08 7.31 2.52
C THR A 74 -14.69 8.71 2.40
N THR A 75 -14.23 9.67 3.20
CA THR A 75 -14.64 11.08 3.11
C THR A 75 -13.81 11.87 2.09
N PHE A 76 -12.70 11.30 1.61
CA PHE A 76 -11.87 11.89 0.58
C PHE A 76 -12.40 11.53 -0.82
N GLY A 77 -12.92 12.50 -1.56
CA GLY A 77 -13.42 12.26 -2.92
C GLY A 77 -14.62 11.30 -2.97
N ILE A 78 -14.59 10.36 -3.93
CA ILE A 78 -15.60 9.30 -4.08
C ILE A 78 -14.98 8.01 -3.56
N ASN A 79 -15.53 7.45 -2.47
CA ASN A 79 -15.05 6.21 -1.84
C ASN A 79 -13.56 6.22 -1.43
N GLY A 80 -12.98 7.40 -1.15
CA GLY A 80 -11.56 7.53 -0.79
C GLY A 80 -10.63 7.84 -1.95
N GLU A 81 -11.18 8.08 -3.16
CA GLU A 81 -10.41 8.31 -4.37
C GLU A 81 -10.83 9.60 -5.08
N VAL A 82 -9.84 10.30 -5.65
CA VAL A 82 -10.04 11.43 -6.56
C VAL A 82 -9.38 11.11 -7.89
N LYS A 83 -10.18 11.04 -8.95
CA LYS A 83 -9.69 10.92 -10.33
C LYS A 83 -9.58 12.31 -10.96
N THR A 84 -8.40 12.64 -11.48
CA THR A 84 -8.13 13.92 -12.13
C THR A 84 -7.37 13.73 -13.43
N SER A 85 -7.56 14.66 -14.37
CA SER A 85 -6.75 14.80 -15.59
C SER A 85 -5.63 15.83 -15.44
N ASP A 86 -5.57 16.54 -14.30
CA ASP A 86 -4.66 17.67 -14.10
C ASP A 86 -3.32 17.24 -13.51
N TRP A 87 -2.32 17.12 -14.39
CA TRP A 87 -0.91 16.90 -14.08
C TRP A 87 -0.23 18.01 -13.24
N ASN A 88 -0.93 19.11 -12.95
CA ASN A 88 -0.39 20.26 -12.21
C ASN A 88 -0.47 20.12 -10.68
N LEU A 89 -1.20 19.14 -10.15
CA LEU A 89 -1.26 18.87 -8.70
C LEU A 89 0.07 18.35 -8.13
N TYR A 90 1.04 18.00 -8.99
CA TYR A 90 2.31 17.35 -8.62
C TYR A 90 3.46 18.29 -8.22
N HIS A 91 3.37 19.60 -8.45
CA HIS A 91 4.52 20.52 -8.23
C HIS A 91 4.37 21.46 -7.02
N LYS A 92 3.39 21.21 -6.14
CA LYS A 92 3.11 22.06 -4.98
C LYS A 92 3.22 21.33 -3.62
N GLY A 93 3.91 20.19 -3.58
CA GLY A 93 4.29 19.48 -2.35
C GLY A 93 5.76 19.68 -2.04
#